data_AF-A0A6P7FY33-F1
#
_entry.id   AF-A0A6P7FY33-F1
#
_cell.length_a   1.000
_cell.length_b   1.000
_cell.length_c   1.000
_cell.angle_alpha   90.00
_cell.angle_beta   90.00
_cell.angle_gamma   90.00
#
_symmetry.space_group_name_H-M   'P 1'
#
loop_
_entity.id
_entity.type
_entity.pdbx_description
1 polymer ?
#
loop_
_entity_poly.entity_id
_entity_poly.type
_entity_poly.pdbx_seq_one_letter_code
_entity_poly.pdbx_strand_id
1 'polypeptide(L)'
;MERFFAIRKEIPAFLNKYVSSDTTELEEKFKDPEFLRQLAFITDLTNHLNMLNLSLQGRNQTVSDLIGMINGFRNKLNVFKRALEKNNLTHFPSCLQIAEEFNGEENIEFSSCISQIEQVIDEFNTRFEEIESLKSSVLLYNNH
;
A
#
# COMPACT_ATOMS: atom_id res chain seq x y z
N MET A 1 -3.33 2.20 -9.36
CA MET A 1 -2.40 1.05 -9.42
C MET A 1 -3.11 -0.23 -9.85
N GLU A 2 -4.30 -0.55 -9.34
CA GLU A 2 -5.06 -1.76 -9.72
C GLU A 2 -5.18 -1.99 -11.23
N ARG A 3 -5.57 -0.96 -11.98
CA ARG A 3 -5.69 -1.07 -13.45
C ARG A 3 -4.37 -1.45 -14.11
N PHE A 4 -3.25 -0.92 -13.60
CA PHE A 4 -1.92 -1.21 -14.12
C PHE A 4 -1.49 -2.64 -13.76
N PHE A 5 -1.74 -3.06 -12.52
CA PHE A 5 -1.51 -4.42 -12.07
C PHE A 5 -2.36 -5.46 -12.84
N ALA A 6 -3.61 -5.12 -13.16
CA ALA A 6 -4.52 -5.99 -13.90
C ALA A 6 -4.06 -6.27 -15.33
N ILE A 7 -3.43 -5.27 -15.98
CA ILE A 7 -2.93 -5.41 -17.37
C ILE A 7 -1.44 -5.80 -17.45
N ARG A 8 -0.83 -6.18 -16.31
CA ARG A 8 0.63 -6.39 -16.22
C ARG A 8 1.16 -7.47 -17.17
N LYS A 9 0.33 -8.46 -17.51
CA LYS A 9 0.71 -9.58 -18.40
C LYS A 9 0.71 -9.15 -19.87
N GLU A 10 -0.09 -8.15 -20.19
CA GLU A 10 -0.22 -7.57 -21.53
C GLU A 10 0.83 -6.48 -21.80
N ILE A 11 1.40 -5.86 -20.75
CA ILE A 11 2.40 -4.79 -20.87
C ILE A 11 3.60 -5.20 -21.75
N PRO A 12 4.26 -6.37 -21.55
CA PRO A 12 5.38 -6.76 -22.41
C PRO A 12 5.01 -6.85 -23.89
N ALA A 13 3.85 -7.45 -24.20
CA ALA A 13 3.36 -7.57 -25.57
C ALA A 13 3.02 -6.21 -26.19
N PHE A 14 2.49 -5.29 -25.37
CA PHE A 14 2.20 -3.92 -25.79
C PHE A 14 3.50 -3.14 -26.10
N LEU A 15 4.50 -3.22 -25.22
CA LEU A 15 5.80 -2.56 -25.40
C LEU A 15 6.47 -3.03 -26.68
N ASN A 16 6.60 -4.34 -26.84
CA ASN A 16 7.21 -4.95 -28.02
C ASN A 16 6.54 -4.54 -29.34
N LYS A 17 5.20 -4.37 -29.33
CA LYS A 17 4.42 -4.08 -30.53
C LYS A 17 4.35 -2.60 -30.89
N TYR A 18 4.34 -1.70 -29.91
CA TYR A 18 3.99 -0.29 -30.13
C TYR A 18 5.07 0.70 -29.72
N VAL A 19 6.13 0.27 -29.05
CA VAL A 19 7.23 1.14 -28.62
C VAL A 19 8.45 0.90 -29.52
N SER A 20 8.90 1.95 -30.22
CA SER A 20 10.00 1.86 -31.18
C SER A 20 11.40 1.93 -30.54
N SER A 21 11.48 2.32 -29.26
CA SER A 21 12.72 2.33 -28.47
C SER A 21 12.98 0.97 -27.83
N ASP A 22 14.22 0.71 -27.44
CA ASP A 22 14.57 -0.52 -26.70
C ASP A 22 13.80 -0.61 -25.38
N THR A 23 12.92 -1.60 -25.26
CA THR A 23 12.11 -1.90 -24.08
C THR A 23 12.54 -3.17 -23.36
N THR A 24 13.66 -3.77 -23.75
CA THR A 24 14.11 -5.09 -23.25
C THR A 24 14.18 -5.14 -21.73
N GLU A 25 14.79 -4.13 -21.09
CA GLU A 25 14.89 -4.05 -19.62
C GLU A 25 13.51 -4.02 -18.94
N LEU A 26 12.55 -3.29 -19.52
CA LEU A 26 11.21 -3.17 -18.96
C LEU A 26 10.45 -4.49 -19.14
N GLU A 27 10.56 -5.12 -20.30
CA GLU A 27 9.97 -6.43 -20.58
C GLU A 27 10.53 -7.52 -19.66
N GLU A 28 11.83 -7.49 -19.36
CA GLU A 28 12.47 -8.39 -18.40
C GLU A 28 11.97 -8.13 -16.97
N LYS A 29 11.80 -6.88 -16.55
CA LYS A 29 11.21 -6.56 -15.23
C LYS A 29 9.81 -7.16 -15.05
N PHE A 30 8.98 -7.17 -16.09
CA PHE A 30 7.63 -7.78 -16.00
C PHE A 30 7.65 -9.32 -16.00
N LYS A 31 8.82 -9.95 -16.17
CA LYS A 31 9.03 -11.39 -15.99
C LYS A 31 9.70 -11.72 -14.66
N ASP A 32 10.31 -10.72 -13.99
CA ASP A 32 10.99 -10.87 -12.71
C ASP A 32 9.97 -11.08 -11.57
N PRO A 33 10.00 -12.23 -10.86
CA PRO A 33 9.12 -12.50 -9.74
C PRO A 33 9.25 -11.48 -8.61
N GLU A 34 10.46 -10.97 -8.36
CA GLU A 34 10.74 -9.97 -7.32
C GLU A 34 10.03 -8.65 -7.65
N PHE A 35 10.17 -8.16 -8.89
CA PHE A 35 9.46 -6.97 -9.34
C PHE A 35 7.93 -7.14 -9.26
N LEU A 36 7.39 -8.28 -9.72
CA LEU A 36 5.95 -8.54 -9.67
C LEU A 36 5.43 -8.59 -8.23
N ARG A 37 6.21 -9.15 -7.30
CA ARG A 37 5.92 -9.15 -5.87
C ARG A 37 5.83 -7.74 -5.32
N GLN A 38 6.83 -6.91 -5.59
CA GLN A 38 6.85 -5.51 -5.14
C GLN A 38 5.69 -4.71 -5.76
N LEU A 39 5.41 -4.92 -7.05
CA LEU A 39 4.31 -4.26 -7.74
C LEU A 39 2.94 -4.62 -7.13
N ALA A 40 2.73 -5.88 -6.78
CA ALA A 40 1.51 -6.33 -6.11
C ALA A 40 1.36 -5.67 -4.74
N PHE A 41 2.43 -5.67 -3.93
CA PHE A 41 2.43 -5.05 -2.62
C PHE A 41 2.15 -3.54 -2.69
N ILE A 42 2.82 -2.81 -3.58
CA ILE A 42 2.58 -1.38 -3.80
C ILE A 42 1.14 -1.13 -4.27
N THR A 43 0.59 -2.01 -5.11
CA THR A 43 -0.80 -1.90 -5.57
C THR A 43 -1.78 -1.97 -4.41
N ASP A 44 -1.65 -2.98 -3.56
CA ASP A 44 -2.53 -3.15 -2.39
C ASP A 44 -2.36 -2.03 -1.37
N LEU A 45 -1.12 -1.64 -1.07
CA LEU A 45 -0.83 -0.55 -0.14
C LEU A 45 -1.39 0.79 -0.65
N THR A 46 -1.23 1.08 -1.95
CA THR A 46 -1.77 2.30 -2.57
C THR A 46 -3.28 2.32 -2.52
N ASN A 47 -3.95 1.17 -2.67
CA ASN A 47 -5.41 1.09 -2.51
C ASN A 47 -5.84 1.41 -1.08
N HIS A 48 -5.15 0.85 -0.08
CA HIS A 48 -5.42 1.18 1.33
C HIS A 48 -5.24 2.68 1.61
N LEU A 49 -4.17 3.28 1.08
CA LEU A 49 -3.94 4.72 1.17
C LEU A 49 -5.01 5.53 0.43
N ASN A 50 -5.46 5.08 -0.73
CA ASN A 50 -6.52 5.73 -1.48
C ASN A 50 -7.85 5.69 -0.72
N MET A 51 -8.18 4.57 -0.08
CA MET A 51 -9.37 4.45 0.78
C MET A 51 -9.32 5.42 1.95
N LEU A 52 -8.15 5.56 2.61
CA LEU A 52 -7.96 6.59 3.63
C LEU A 52 -8.14 7.98 3.03
N ASN A 53 -7.49 8.29 1.91
CA ASN A 53 -7.53 9.60 1.29
C ASN A 53 -8.97 10.00 0.90
N LEU A 54 -9.75 9.08 0.34
CA LEU A 54 -11.18 9.31 0.07
C LEU A 54 -11.97 9.55 1.35
N SER A 55 -11.65 8.82 2.42
CA SER A 55 -12.28 9.02 3.72
C SER A 55 -11.96 10.39 4.29
N LEU A 56 -10.72 10.89 4.15
CA LEU A 56 -10.30 12.22 4.61
C LEU A 56 -10.86 13.38 3.76
N GLN A 57 -11.20 13.12 2.49
CA GLN A 57 -11.81 14.10 1.59
C GLN A 57 -13.35 14.15 1.73
N GLY A 58 -13.91 13.38 2.67
CA GLY A 58 -15.35 13.38 2.96
C GLY A 58 -15.85 14.77 3.40
N ARG A 59 -17.13 15.05 3.15
CA ARG A 59 -17.77 16.29 3.64
C ARG A 59 -18.28 16.10 5.08
N ASN A 60 -18.47 17.22 5.79
CA ASN A 60 -19.03 17.28 7.14
C ASN A 60 -18.22 16.53 8.22
N GLN A 61 -16.90 16.49 8.07
CA GLN A 61 -16.00 15.85 9.04
C GLN A 61 -15.45 16.89 10.01
N THR A 62 -15.49 16.57 11.30
CA THR A 62 -14.84 17.38 12.32
C THR A 62 -13.34 17.07 12.38
N VAL A 63 -12.55 17.97 12.99
CA VAL A 63 -11.12 17.71 13.27
C VAL A 63 -10.94 16.41 14.07
N SER A 64 -11.85 16.11 15.00
CA SER A 64 -11.85 14.86 15.77
C SER A 64 -12.03 13.63 14.88
N ASP A 65 -12.92 13.70 13.89
CA ASP A 65 -13.16 12.60 12.94
C ASP A 65 -11.93 12.34 12.06
N LEU A 66 -11.28 13.41 11.57
CA LEU A 66 -10.05 13.32 10.79
C LEU A 66 -8.93 12.63 11.58
N ILE A 67 -8.73 13.04 12.83
CA ILE A 67 -7.77 12.43 13.76
C ILE A 67 -8.11 10.96 14.01
N GLY A 68 -9.39 10.65 14.22
CA GLY A 68 -9.87 9.29 14.41
C GLY A 68 -9.56 8.39 13.21
N MET A 69 -9.76 8.89 11.98
CA MET A 69 -9.46 8.14 10.75
C MET A 69 -7.96 7.91 10.57
N ILE A 70 -7.13 8.93 10.81
CA ILE A 70 -5.66 8.80 10.73
C ILE A 70 -5.16 7.77 11.73
N ASN A 71 -5.60 7.84 12.99
CA ASN A 71 -5.21 6.89 14.03
C ASN A 71 -5.75 5.48 13.77
N GLY A 72 -6.98 5.37 13.26
CA GLY A 72 -7.54 4.10 12.81
C GLY A 72 -6.69 3.47 11.70
N PHE A 73 -6.20 4.28 10.76
CA PHE A 73 -5.32 3.79 9.70
C PHE A 73 -3.93 3.41 10.19
N ARG A 74 -3.32 4.17 11.11
CA ARG A 74 -2.06 3.78 11.79
C ARG A 74 -2.19 2.41 12.45
N ASN A 75 -3.32 2.14 13.11
CA ASN A 75 -3.59 0.82 13.68
C ASN A 75 -3.73 -0.26 12.60
N LYS A 76 -4.38 0.05 11.47
CA LYS A 76 -4.45 -0.87 10.32
C LYS A 76 -3.07 -1.20 9.75
N LEU A 77 -2.18 -0.22 9.61
CA LEU A 77 -0.80 -0.46 9.15
C LEU A 77 -0.05 -1.45 10.08
N ASN A 78 -0.24 -1.32 11.39
CA ASN A 78 0.30 -2.28 12.35
C ASN A 78 -0.30 -3.69 12.22
N VAL A 79 -1.61 -3.79 11.92
CA VAL A 79 -2.26 -5.07 11.61
C VAL A 79 -1.69 -5.67 10.33
N PHE A 80 -1.50 -4.86 9.29
CA PHE A 80 -0.91 -5.27 8.03
C PHE A 80 0.51 -5.80 8.20
N LYS A 81 1.35 -5.09 8.98
CA LYS A 81 2.68 -5.56 9.37
C LYS A 81 2.64 -6.96 9.99
N ARG A 82 1.82 -7.13 11.03
CA ARG A 82 1.65 -8.43 11.74
C ARG A 82 1.08 -9.54 10.85
N ALA A 83 0.25 -9.17 9.87
CA ALA A 83 -0.27 -10.12 8.89
C ALA A 83 0.86 -10.63 7.99
N LEU A 84 1.69 -9.72 7.45
CA LEU A 84 2.86 -10.09 6.64
C LEU A 84 3.89 -10.92 7.43
N GLU A 85 4.15 -10.60 8.70
CA GLU A 85 5.02 -11.40 9.58
C GLU A 85 4.56 -12.86 9.71
N LYS A 86 3.26 -13.12 9.54
CA LYS A 86 2.65 -14.46 9.57
C LYS A 86 2.39 -15.02 8.17
N ASN A 87 2.93 -14.39 7.14
CA ASN A 87 2.66 -14.66 5.73
C ASN A 87 1.14 -14.70 5.39
N ASN A 88 0.35 -13.89 6.09
CA ASN A 88 -1.09 -13.78 5.89
C ASN A 88 -1.41 -12.65 4.91
N LEU A 89 -1.83 -13.03 3.71
CA LEU A 89 -2.15 -12.10 2.62
C LEU A 89 -3.63 -11.69 2.55
N THR A 90 -4.44 -11.94 3.59
CA THR A 90 -5.89 -11.64 3.61
C THR A 90 -6.22 -10.17 3.27
N HIS A 91 -5.32 -9.24 3.59
CA HIS A 91 -5.49 -7.80 3.32
C HIS A 91 -4.81 -7.33 2.02
N PHE A 92 -4.22 -8.27 1.28
CA PHE A 92 -3.36 -8.02 0.12
C PHE A 92 -3.79 -8.90 -1.06
N PRO A 93 -4.92 -8.58 -1.72
CA PRO A 93 -5.47 -9.40 -2.79
C PRO A 93 -4.54 -9.49 -4.01
N SER A 94 -3.82 -8.43 -4.36
CA SER A 94 -2.84 -8.46 -5.47
C SER A 94 -1.66 -9.36 -5.11
N CYS A 95 -1.19 -9.30 -3.85
CA CYS A 95 -0.14 -10.20 -3.37
C CYS A 95 -0.59 -11.66 -3.36
N LEU A 96 -1.82 -11.94 -2.93
CA LEU A 96 -2.40 -13.27 -2.96
C LEU A 96 -2.46 -13.82 -4.39
N GLN A 97 -2.88 -12.98 -5.36
CA GLN A 97 -2.89 -13.36 -6.77
C GLN A 97 -1.48 -13.74 -7.27
N ILE A 98 -0.45 -12.97 -6.92
CA ILE A 98 0.93 -13.33 -7.27
C ILE A 98 1.34 -14.64 -6.60
N ALA A 99 1.09 -14.80 -5.30
CA ALA A 99 1.44 -16.03 -4.59
C ALA A 99 0.78 -17.28 -5.23
N GLU A 100 -0.48 -17.17 -5.67
CA GLU A 100 -1.20 -18.25 -6.36
C GLU A 100 -0.64 -18.53 -7.77
N GLU A 101 -0.21 -17.50 -8.50
CA GLU A 101 0.37 -17.64 -9.84
C GLU A 101 1.74 -18.35 -9.82
N PHE A 102 2.51 -18.19 -8.75
CA PHE A 102 3.88 -18.73 -8.62
C PHE A 102 4.01 -19.95 -7.70
N ASN A 103 2.89 -20.44 -7.14
CA ASN A 103 2.82 -21.49 -6.10
C ASN A 103 3.42 -22.86 -6.50
N GLY A 104 4.00 -23.00 -7.70
CA GLY A 104 4.70 -24.20 -8.18
C GLY A 104 6.21 -24.05 -8.43
N GLU A 105 6.75 -22.83 -8.45
CA GLU A 105 8.16 -22.58 -8.85
C GLU A 105 9.01 -22.02 -7.71
N GLU A 106 8.48 -21.12 -6.89
CA GLU A 106 9.16 -20.52 -5.72
C GLU A 106 8.13 -20.12 -4.65
N ASN A 107 8.40 -20.40 -3.37
CA ASN A 107 7.62 -19.83 -2.28
C ASN A 107 7.88 -18.32 -2.24
N ILE A 108 7.01 -17.52 -2.87
CA ILE A 108 7.11 -16.07 -2.84
C ILE A 108 6.76 -15.56 -1.44
N GLU A 109 7.78 -15.14 -0.70
CA GLU A 109 7.63 -14.54 0.63
C GLU A 109 7.58 -13.00 0.54
N PHE A 110 6.66 -12.38 1.27
CA PHE A 110 6.48 -10.93 1.32
C PHE A 110 7.19 -10.28 2.53
N SER A 111 8.12 -10.99 3.15
CA SER A 111 8.87 -10.53 4.33
C SER A 111 9.64 -9.23 4.05
N SER A 112 10.17 -9.06 2.83
CA SER A 112 10.84 -7.82 2.40
C SER A 112 9.93 -6.60 2.39
N CYS A 113 8.60 -6.77 2.33
CA CYS A 113 7.63 -5.69 2.34
C CYS A 113 7.35 -5.17 3.76
N ILE A 114 7.77 -5.89 4.80
CA ILE A 114 7.62 -5.49 6.20
C ILE A 114 8.35 -4.17 6.45
N SER A 115 9.60 -4.05 5.99
CA SER A 115 10.39 -2.82 6.12
C SER A 115 9.75 -1.63 5.41
N GLN A 116 9.05 -1.88 4.30
CA GLN A 116 8.31 -0.83 3.58
C GLN A 116 7.08 -0.38 4.38
N ILE A 117 6.35 -1.30 5.03
CA ILE A 117 5.26 -0.91 5.95
C ILE A 117 5.81 -0.11 7.13
N GLU A 118 6.95 -0.50 7.70
CA GLU A 118 7.58 0.24 8.81
C GLU A 118 7.90 1.67 8.40
N GLN A 119 8.52 1.87 7.24
CA GLN A 119 8.79 3.21 6.71
C GLN A 119 7.51 4.04 6.54
N VAL A 120 6.42 3.43 6.06
CA VAL A 120 5.13 4.11 5.92
C VAL A 120 4.53 4.46 7.29
N ILE A 121 4.67 3.59 8.29
CA ILE A 121 4.23 3.88 9.67
C ILE A 121 5.00 5.08 10.21
N ASP A 122 6.33 5.09 10.06
CA ASP A 122 7.20 6.17 10.54
C ASP A 122 6.85 7.49 9.87
N GLU A 123 6.66 7.49 8.54
CA GLU A 123 6.25 8.68 7.80
C GLU A 123 4.88 9.19 8.25
N PHE A 124 3.93 8.30 8.55
CA PHE A 124 2.64 8.67 9.14
C PHE A 124 2.79 9.25 10.55
N ASN A 125 3.73 8.75 11.35
CA ASN A 125 3.98 9.26 12.69
C ASN A 125 4.54 10.68 12.63
N THR A 126 5.57 10.89 11.81
CA THR A 126 6.18 12.21 11.60
C THR A 126 5.22 13.21 10.98
N ARG A 127 4.54 12.87 9.88
CA ARG A 127 3.69 13.81 9.15
C ARG A 127 2.47 14.29 9.94
N PHE A 128 1.95 13.46 10.83
CA PHE A 128 0.75 13.78 11.62
C PHE A 128 1.09 14.04 13.10
N GLU A 129 2.35 14.25 13.44
CA GLU A 129 2.80 14.58 14.79
C GLU A 129 2.16 15.90 15.29
N GLU A 130 2.16 16.94 14.44
CA GLU A 130 1.56 18.24 14.76
C GLU A 130 0.04 18.15 14.96
N ILE A 131 -0.64 17.26 14.24
CA ILE A 131 -2.09 17.05 14.39
C ILE A 131 -2.42 16.45 15.77
N GLU A 132 -1.56 15.57 16.31
CA GLU A 132 -1.72 15.04 17.67
C GLU A 132 -1.43 16.12 18.73
N SER A 133 -0.51 17.04 18.47
CA SER A 133 -0.27 18.22 19.32
C SER A 133 -1.52 19.14 19.36
N LEU A 134 -2.16 19.36 18.21
CA LEU A 134 -3.44 20.09 18.09
C LEU A 134 -4.59 19.42 18.84
N LYS A 135 -4.64 18.09 18.91
CA LYS A 135 -5.62 17.37 19.72
C LYS A 135 -5.52 17.73 21.21
N SER A 136 -4.29 17.84 21.70
CA SER A 136 -4.01 18.16 23.10
C SER A 136 -4.44 19.58 23.45
N SER A 137 -4.35 20.53 22.51
CA SER A 137 -4.82 21.90 22.71
C SER A 137 -6.33 22.05 22.55
N VAL A 138 -6.97 21.37 21.59
CA VAL A 138 -8.43 21.44 21.38
C VAL A 138 -9.21 20.81 22.55
N LEU A 139 -8.69 19.74 23.17
CA LEU A 139 -9.29 19.16 24.38
C LEU A 139 -9.28 20.11 25.59
N LEU A 140 -8.39 21.12 25.61
CA LEU A 140 -8.38 22.15 26.67
C LEU A 140 -9.53 23.16 26.49
N TYR A 141 -9.96 23.43 25.25
CA TYR A 141 -11.01 24.41 24.98
C TYR A 141 -12.44 23.86 25.13
N ASN A 142 -12.63 22.54 25.08
CA ASN A 142 -13.96 21.92 25.26
C ASN A 142 -14.33 21.64 26.73
N ASN A 143 -13.51 22.11 27.69
CA ASN A 143 -13.75 21.98 29.13
C ASN A 143 -14.12 23.31 29.81
N HIS A 144 -14.64 24.29 29.08
CA HIS A 144 -15.00 25.60 29.65
C HIS A 144 -16.47 25.99 29.45
#